data_AF-A0A3B5R5C7-F1
#
_entry.id   AF-A0A3B5R5C7-F1
#
_cell.length_a   1.000
_cell.length_b   1.000
_cell.length_c   1.000
_cell.angle_alpha   90.00
_cell.angle_beta   90.00
_cell.angle_gamma   90.00
#
_symmetry.space_group_name_H-M   'P 1'
#
loop_
_entity.id
_entity.type
_entity.pdbx_description
1 polymer ?
#
loop_
_entity_poly.entity_id
_entity_poly.type
_entity_poly.pdbx_seq_one_letter_code
_entity_poly.pdbx_strand_id
1 'polypeptide(L)'
;MTEHSGHTNPADALRQTIAEQHSLIQSHEVVLRALSERQEETNQRLDQLASLLRDLQPTHPIHDVRAPTPEKFSGEQGGCGGFLLQCSLSFNRSPLAYPHDEAKISFVLGLLTGKALRWAEARFSGPTEFGCSFLEFVEEFKLVFGHTADQTSISRNLSDQLKEKNIT
;
A
#
# COMPACT_ATOMS: atom_id res chain seq x y z
N MET A 1 20.02 42.96 69.02
CA MET A 1 20.18 43.20 67.58
C MET A 1 21.66 43.11 67.29
N THR A 2 22.12 41.99 66.76
CA THR A 2 23.54 41.79 66.41
C THR A 2 23.56 41.41 64.94
N GLU A 3 23.73 42.44 64.11
CA GLU A 3 23.91 42.31 62.67
C GLU A 3 25.37 41.94 62.42
N HIS A 4 25.65 40.66 62.20
CA HIS A 4 26.93 40.23 61.64
C HIS A 4 26.94 40.56 60.14
N SER A 5 27.38 41.77 59.80
CA SER A 5 27.78 42.10 58.44
C SER A 5 29.04 41.30 58.09
N GLY A 6 28.86 40.15 57.45
CA GLY A 6 29.93 39.38 56.84
C GLY A 6 30.48 40.14 55.64
N HIS A 7 31.59 40.84 55.83
CA HIS A 7 32.34 41.43 54.72
C HIS A 7 33.14 40.30 54.06
N THR A 8 32.54 39.64 53.06
CA THR A 8 33.24 38.62 52.26
C THR A 8 34.39 39.29 51.52
N ASN A 9 35.62 38.84 51.78
CA ASN A 9 36.82 39.39 51.16
C ASN A 9 36.72 39.24 49.62
N PRO A 10 36.96 40.30 48.82
CA PRO A 10 36.85 40.25 47.36
C PRO A 10 37.72 39.16 46.72
N ALA A 11 38.86 38.81 47.33
CA ALA A 11 39.70 37.72 46.85
C ALA A 11 39.04 36.33 47.03
N ASP A 12 38.27 36.14 48.10
CA ASP A 12 37.56 34.90 48.37
C ASP A 12 36.31 34.76 47.51
N ALA A 13 35.63 35.88 47.23
CA ALA A 13 34.53 35.93 46.26
C ALA A 13 35.00 35.51 44.85
N LEU A 14 36.17 36.01 44.41
CA LEU A 14 36.72 35.66 43.10
C LEU A 14 37.09 34.17 43.01
N ARG A 15 37.70 33.62 44.08
CA ARG A 15 38.04 32.18 44.16
C ARG A 15 36.79 31.30 44.11
N GLN A 16 35.73 31.72 44.79
CA GLN A 16 34.44 31.05 44.77
C GLN A 16 33.83 31.04 43.37
N THR A 17 33.81 32.18 42.67
CA THR A 17 33.30 32.27 41.30
C THR A 17 34.10 31.41 40.31
N ILE A 18 35.43 31.36 40.46
CA ILE A 18 36.29 30.50 39.62
C ILE A 18 35.97 29.01 39.86
N ALA A 19 35.77 28.61 41.12
CA ALA A 19 35.40 27.24 41.46
C ALA A 19 34.03 26.86 40.88
N GLU A 20 33.06 27.78 40.95
CA GLU A 20 31.73 27.61 40.35
C GLU A 20 31.79 27.48 38.83
N GLN A 21 32.54 28.34 38.15
CA GLN A 21 32.74 28.24 36.70
C GLN A 21 33.42 26.94 36.29
N HIS A 22 34.42 26.49 37.05
CA HIS A 22 35.09 25.23 36.80
C HIS A 22 34.13 24.03 36.94
N SER A 23 33.28 24.05 37.97
CA SER A 23 32.24 23.03 38.15
C SER A 23 31.22 23.04 36.99
N LEU A 24 30.82 24.22 36.53
CA LEU A 24 29.90 24.37 35.41
C LEU A 24 30.50 23.83 34.10
N ILE A 25 31.79 24.09 33.84
CA ILE A 25 32.50 23.56 32.66
C ILE A 25 32.54 22.04 32.71
N GLN A 26 32.87 21.45 33.86
CA GLN A 26 32.84 19.99 34.03
C GLN A 26 31.45 19.41 33.81
N SER A 27 30.40 20.10 34.28
CA SER A 27 29.01 19.68 34.02
C SER A 27 28.69 19.67 32.53
N HIS A 28 29.06 20.74 31.80
CA HIS A 28 28.86 20.79 30.35
C HIS A 28 29.63 19.69 29.61
N GLU A 29 30.87 19.37 30.00
CA GLU A 29 31.64 18.28 29.38
C GLU A 29 30.95 16.92 29.54
N VAL A 30 30.37 16.64 30.70
CA VAL A 30 29.61 15.42 30.95
C VAL A 30 28.37 15.37 30.05
N VAL A 31 27.63 16.48 29.95
CA VAL A 31 26.43 16.56 29.11
C VAL A 31 26.77 16.40 27.63
N LEU A 32 27.83 17.04 27.14
CA LEU A 32 28.29 16.91 25.76
C LEU A 32 28.69 15.47 25.43
N ARG A 33 29.36 14.78 26.36
CA ARG A 33 29.72 13.37 26.19
C ARG A 33 28.48 12.49 26.11
N ALA A 34 27.52 12.67 27.02
CA ALA A 34 26.27 11.91 27.00
C ALA A 34 25.44 12.18 25.72
N LEU A 35 25.43 13.42 25.23
CA LEU A 35 24.78 13.76 23.95
C LEU A 35 25.48 13.09 22.76
N SER A 36 26.81 13.06 22.75
CA SER A 36 27.60 12.39 21.71
C SER A 36 27.32 10.89 21.68
N GLU A 37 27.32 10.23 22.83
CA GLU A 37 27.01 8.80 22.95
C GLU A 37 25.58 8.51 22.45
N ARG A 38 24.61 9.36 22.82
CA ARG A 38 23.23 9.20 22.35
C ARG A 38 23.10 9.43 20.84
N GLN A 39 23.85 10.38 20.28
CA GLN A 39 23.87 10.62 18.84
C GLN A 39 24.43 9.41 18.09
N GLU A 40 25.51 8.83 18.59
CA GLU A 40 26.09 7.62 18.02
C GLU A 40 25.11 6.45 18.04
N GLU A 41 24.41 6.24 19.16
CA GLU A 41 23.35 5.22 19.24
C GLU A 41 22.24 5.45 18.21
N THR A 42 21.79 6.70 18.04
CA THR A 42 20.77 7.00 17.02
C THR A 42 21.27 6.76 15.60
N ASN A 43 22.53 7.08 15.31
CA ASN A 43 23.14 6.82 14.00
C ASN A 43 23.26 5.31 13.74
N GLN A 44 23.71 4.54 14.74
CA GLN A 44 23.78 3.08 14.65
C GLN A 44 22.41 2.45 14.40
N ARG A 45 21.35 2.95 15.05
CA ARG A 45 19.97 2.50 14.80
C ARG A 45 19.49 2.84 13.39
N LEU A 46 19.83 4.04 12.87
CA LEU A 46 19.51 4.42 11.49
C LEU A 46 20.21 3.50 10.48
N ASP A 47 21.48 3.18 10.68
CA ASP A 47 22.22 2.26 9.81
C ASP A 47 21.63 0.84 9.82
N GLN A 48 21.21 0.36 10.99
CA GLN A 48 20.53 -0.94 11.12
C GLN A 48 19.20 -0.96 10.37
N LEU A 49 18.38 0.09 10.50
CA LEU A 49 17.13 0.20 9.75
C LEU A 49 17.39 0.29 8.24
N ALA A 50 18.41 1.03 7.81
CA ALA A 50 18.79 1.14 6.41
C ALA A 50 19.24 -0.23 5.83
N SER A 51 19.94 -1.04 6.60
CA SER A 51 20.32 -2.40 6.20
C SER A 51 19.10 -3.31 6.06
N LEU A 52 18.21 -3.31 7.06
CA LEU A 52 16.97 -4.10 7.03
C LEU A 52 16.09 -3.74 5.82
N LEU A 53 15.94 -2.44 5.53
CA LEU A 53 15.18 -1.98 4.37
C LEU A 53 15.81 -2.44 3.04
N ARG A 54 17.15 -2.48 2.97
CA ARG A 54 17.88 -2.95 1.79
C ARG A 54 17.71 -4.44 1.56
N ASP A 55 17.72 -5.23 2.63
CA ASP A 55 17.49 -6.69 2.55
C ASP A 55 16.03 -7.03 2.18
N LEU A 56 15.09 -6.15 2.56
CA LEU A 56 13.68 -6.25 2.18
C LEU A 56 13.38 -5.73 0.76
N GLN A 57 14.30 -4.98 0.13
CA GLN A 57 14.11 -4.57 -1.26
C GLN A 57 14.25 -5.80 -2.17
N PRO A 58 13.22 -6.12 -2.99
CA PRO A 58 13.34 -7.20 -3.97
C PRO A 58 14.51 -6.86 -4.90
N THR A 59 15.56 -7.68 -4.87
CA THR A 59 16.78 -7.53 -5.70
C THR A 59 16.56 -7.88 -7.17
N HIS A 60 15.32 -8.16 -7.56
CA HIS A 60 14.97 -8.37 -8.94
C HIS A 60 14.75 -7.01 -9.58
N PRO A 61 15.40 -6.69 -10.73
CA PRO A 61 14.86 -5.66 -11.58
C PRO A 61 13.42 -6.05 -11.80
N ILE A 62 12.49 -5.21 -11.34
CA ILE A 62 11.11 -5.27 -11.77
C ILE A 62 11.22 -4.98 -13.26
N HIS A 63 11.44 -6.03 -14.06
CA HIS A 63 10.86 -6.07 -15.37
C HIS A 63 9.38 -5.90 -15.07
N ASP A 64 8.92 -4.65 -15.12
CA ASP A 64 7.56 -4.30 -15.38
C ASP A 64 7.28 -4.90 -16.76
N VAL A 65 7.14 -6.22 -16.83
CA VAL A 65 6.16 -6.83 -17.71
C VAL A 65 4.85 -6.34 -17.11
N ARG A 66 4.54 -5.07 -17.40
CA ARG A 66 3.37 -4.36 -16.92
C ARG A 66 2.23 -5.27 -17.29
N ALA A 67 1.72 -5.98 -16.29
CA ALA A 67 0.74 -7.01 -16.53
C ALA A 67 -0.39 -6.31 -17.28
N PRO A 68 -0.85 -6.84 -18.43
CA PRO A 68 -1.83 -6.16 -19.24
C PRO A 68 -3.02 -5.82 -18.34
N THR A 69 -3.30 -4.52 -18.23
CA THR A 69 -4.45 -4.04 -17.48
C THR A 69 -5.69 -4.59 -18.17
N PRO A 70 -6.66 -5.14 -17.44
CA PRO A 70 -7.88 -5.65 -18.06
C PRO A 70 -8.52 -4.60 -18.97
N GLU A 71 -9.07 -5.05 -20.09
CA GLU A 71 -9.80 -4.16 -20.99
C GLU A 71 -11.03 -3.57 -20.29
N LYS A 72 -11.40 -2.33 -20.67
CA LYS A 72 -12.62 -1.70 -20.18
C LYS A 72 -13.84 -2.43 -20.73
N PHE A 73 -14.86 -2.62 -19.89
CA PHE A 73 -16.08 -3.34 -20.26
C PHE A 73 -17.25 -2.39 -20.43
N SER A 74 -17.93 -2.42 -21.59
CA SER A 74 -19.02 -1.49 -21.91
C SER A 74 -20.41 -2.05 -21.61
N GLY A 75 -20.49 -3.35 -21.33
CA GLY A 75 -21.75 -4.09 -21.15
C GLY A 75 -22.18 -4.89 -22.38
N GLU A 76 -21.25 -5.18 -23.30
CA GLU A 76 -21.50 -5.96 -24.51
C GLU A 76 -21.83 -7.43 -24.22
N GLN A 77 -22.71 -8.02 -25.03
CA GLN A 77 -23.13 -9.42 -24.87
C GLN A 77 -21.96 -10.36 -25.19
N GLY A 78 -21.79 -11.40 -24.37
CA GLY A 78 -20.72 -12.39 -24.52
C GLY A 78 -19.34 -11.97 -23.99
N GLY A 79 -19.11 -10.68 -23.67
CA GLY A 79 -17.83 -10.19 -23.14
C GLY A 79 -17.62 -10.39 -21.64
N CYS A 80 -18.71 -10.56 -20.88
CA CYS A 80 -18.69 -10.60 -19.40
C CYS A 80 -17.74 -11.67 -18.82
N GLY A 81 -17.73 -12.88 -19.38
CA GLY A 81 -16.87 -13.97 -18.90
C GLY A 81 -15.38 -13.65 -19.07
N GLY A 82 -14.99 -13.13 -20.24
CA GLY A 82 -13.61 -12.76 -20.52
C GLY A 82 -13.14 -11.59 -19.66
N PHE A 83 -14.00 -10.60 -19.45
CA PHE A 83 -13.72 -9.48 -18.56
C PHE A 83 -13.47 -9.92 -17.11
N LEU A 84 -14.36 -10.74 -16.53
CA LEU A 84 -14.20 -11.23 -15.16
C LEU A 84 -12.93 -12.07 -15.00
N LEU A 85 -12.57 -12.88 -16.01
CA LEU A 85 -11.32 -13.65 -16.00
C LEU A 85 -10.09 -12.73 -15.93
N GLN A 86 -10.06 -11.64 -16.72
CA GLN A 86 -8.96 -10.67 -16.67
C GLN A 86 -8.85 -9.98 -15.30
N CYS A 87 -9.99 -9.66 -14.67
CA CYS A 87 -10.01 -9.12 -13.31
C CYS A 87 -9.44 -10.12 -12.29
N SER A 88 -9.88 -11.38 -12.32
CA SER A 88 -9.34 -12.43 -11.43
C SER A 88 -7.83 -12.61 -11.59
N LEU A 89 -7.32 -12.60 -12.82
CA LEU A 89 -5.88 -12.67 -13.08
C LEU A 89 -5.12 -11.48 -12.47
N SER A 90 -5.71 -10.29 -12.47
CA SER A 90 -5.11 -9.10 -11.86
C SER A 90 -5.02 -9.23 -10.34
N PHE A 91 -6.08 -9.75 -9.69
CA PHE A 91 -6.07 -10.00 -8.25
C PHE A 91 -5.04 -11.04 -7.85
N ASN A 92 -4.92 -12.13 -8.62
CA ASN A 92 -3.96 -13.20 -8.37
C ASN A 92 -2.51 -12.74 -8.53
N ARG A 93 -2.23 -11.75 -9.39
CA ARG A 93 -0.89 -11.17 -9.56
C ARG A 93 -0.49 -10.24 -8.41
N SER A 94 -1.46 -9.65 -7.71
CA SER A 94 -1.19 -8.66 -6.67
C SER A 94 -2.15 -8.83 -5.48
N PRO A 95 -2.11 -9.97 -4.77
CA PRO A 95 -3.07 -10.27 -3.70
C PRO A 95 -3.04 -9.25 -2.55
N LEU A 96 -1.88 -8.68 -2.25
CA LEU A 96 -1.72 -7.63 -1.23
C LEU A 96 -2.39 -6.30 -1.60
N ALA A 97 -2.58 -6.04 -2.90
CA ALA A 97 -3.27 -4.83 -3.37
C ALA A 97 -4.81 -4.99 -3.35
N TYR A 98 -5.32 -6.23 -3.30
CA TYR A 98 -6.75 -6.54 -3.28
C TYR A 98 -7.12 -7.49 -2.13
N PRO A 99 -6.81 -7.13 -0.87
CA PRO A 99 -6.96 -8.05 0.27
C PRO A 99 -8.41 -8.24 0.72
N HIS A 100 -9.31 -7.32 0.37
CA HIS A 100 -10.72 -7.34 0.77
C HIS A 100 -11.65 -7.16 -0.45
N ASP A 101 -12.93 -7.46 -0.26
CA ASP A 101 -13.91 -7.49 -1.34
C ASP A 101 -14.17 -6.11 -1.95
N GLU A 102 -14.16 -5.05 -1.15
CA GLU A 102 -14.34 -3.67 -1.62
C GLU A 102 -13.21 -3.25 -2.57
N ALA A 103 -11.97 -3.70 -2.35
CA ALA A 103 -10.87 -3.41 -3.26
C ALA A 103 -11.08 -4.08 -4.62
N LYS A 104 -11.58 -5.33 -4.62
CA LYS A 104 -11.88 -6.07 -5.85
C LYS A 104 -13.07 -5.47 -6.59
N ILE A 105 -14.14 -5.14 -5.87
CA ILE A 105 -15.33 -4.50 -6.46
C ILE A 105 -14.95 -3.14 -7.05
N SER A 106 -14.25 -2.29 -6.29
CA SER A 106 -13.76 -0.98 -6.77
C SER A 106 -12.93 -1.10 -8.04
N PHE A 107 -12.03 -2.10 -8.10
CA PHE A 107 -11.23 -2.36 -9.29
C PHE A 107 -12.09 -2.69 -10.51
N VAL A 108 -13.07 -3.59 -10.35
CA VAL A 108 -13.98 -3.94 -11.45
C VAL A 108 -14.78 -2.72 -11.91
N LEU A 109 -15.33 -1.95 -10.96
CA LEU A 109 -16.11 -0.74 -11.26
C LEU A 109 -15.30 0.31 -12.03
N GLY A 110 -14.01 0.50 -11.67
CA GLY A 110 -13.12 1.42 -12.37
C GLY A 110 -12.82 1.06 -13.83
N LEU A 111 -13.13 -0.18 -14.23
CA LEU A 111 -12.97 -0.66 -15.60
C LEU A 111 -14.28 -0.62 -16.39
N LEU A 112 -15.41 -0.28 -15.77
CA LEU A 112 -16.70 -0.21 -16.45
C LEU A 112 -16.84 1.06 -17.27
N THR A 113 -17.53 0.94 -18.40
CA THR A 113 -17.90 2.04 -19.30
C THR A 113 -19.32 1.82 -19.81
N GLY A 114 -19.87 2.79 -20.54
CA GLY A 114 -21.13 2.62 -21.28
C GLY A 114 -22.31 2.15 -20.40
N LYS A 115 -22.96 1.06 -20.83
CA LYS A 115 -24.12 0.48 -20.13
C LYS A 115 -23.73 -0.16 -18.80
N ALA A 116 -22.54 -0.76 -18.71
CA ALA A 116 -22.05 -1.36 -17.48
C ALA A 116 -21.83 -0.32 -16.38
N LEU A 117 -21.25 0.83 -16.73
CA LEU A 117 -21.06 1.92 -15.77
C LEU A 117 -22.40 2.48 -15.27
N ARG A 118 -23.38 2.66 -16.16
CA ARG A 118 -24.73 3.11 -15.76
C ARG A 118 -25.44 2.15 -14.81
N TRP A 119 -25.26 0.84 -15.00
CA TRP A 119 -25.77 -0.16 -14.07
C TRP A 119 -25.10 -0.01 -12.70
N ALA A 120 -23.78 0.20 -12.65
CA ALA A 120 -23.05 0.39 -11.40
C ALA A 120 -23.51 1.66 -10.65
N GLU A 121 -23.69 2.78 -11.36
CA GLU A 121 -24.22 4.04 -10.79
C GLU A 121 -25.63 3.86 -10.20
N ALA A 122 -26.46 3.01 -10.81
CA ALA A 122 -27.79 2.71 -10.30
C ALA A 122 -27.77 1.73 -9.11
N ARG A 123 -26.76 0.85 -9.05
CA ARG A 123 -26.65 -0.20 -8.04
C ARG A 123 -25.95 0.24 -6.75
N PHE A 124 -25.00 1.18 -6.85
CA PHE A 124 -24.18 1.61 -5.73
C PHE A 124 -24.30 3.12 -5.50
N SER A 125 -24.69 3.48 -4.27
CA SER A 125 -24.86 4.89 -3.87
C SER A 125 -23.55 5.61 -3.56
N GLY A 126 -22.43 4.88 -3.43
CA GLY A 126 -21.14 5.45 -3.07
C GLY A 126 -19.95 4.50 -3.32
N PRO A 127 -18.71 5.02 -3.27
CA PRO A 127 -17.51 4.29 -3.70
C PRO A 127 -16.90 3.37 -2.64
N THR A 128 -17.39 3.39 -1.40
CA THR A 128 -16.72 2.73 -0.25
C THR A 128 -17.58 1.71 0.48
N GLU A 129 -18.89 1.67 0.25
CA GLU A 129 -19.82 0.78 0.95
C GLU A 129 -20.72 0.08 -0.07
N PHE A 130 -20.24 -1.05 -0.62
CA PHE A 130 -20.99 -1.81 -1.63
C PHE A 130 -22.09 -2.69 -1.01
N GLY A 131 -21.96 -3.04 0.27
CA GLY A 131 -22.96 -3.81 1.01
C GLY A 131 -23.10 -5.26 0.54
N CYS A 132 -22.11 -5.80 -0.18
CA CYS A 132 -22.06 -7.19 -0.63
C CYS A 132 -20.61 -7.69 -0.71
N SER A 133 -20.45 -9.00 -0.65
CA SER A 133 -19.20 -9.69 -0.94
C SER A 133 -18.86 -9.64 -2.43
N PHE A 134 -17.60 -9.91 -2.76
CA PHE A 134 -17.17 -9.97 -4.16
C PHE A 134 -17.89 -11.10 -4.93
N LEU A 135 -18.24 -12.20 -4.26
CA LEU A 135 -18.95 -13.31 -4.88
C LEU A 135 -20.39 -12.90 -5.25
N GLU A 136 -21.12 -12.30 -4.32
CA GLU A 136 -22.48 -11.79 -4.56
C GLU A 136 -22.50 -10.75 -5.68
N PHE A 137 -21.51 -9.85 -5.70
CA PHE A 137 -21.30 -8.92 -6.81
C PHE A 137 -21.14 -9.64 -8.16
N VAL A 138 -20.29 -10.67 -8.23
CA VAL A 138 -20.05 -11.41 -9.47
C VAL A 138 -21.32 -12.14 -9.96
N GLU A 139 -22.10 -12.71 -9.06
CA GLU A 139 -23.37 -13.37 -9.39
C GLU A 139 -24.38 -12.37 -9.98
N GLU A 140 -24.57 -11.23 -9.33
CA GLU A 140 -25.43 -10.16 -9.82
C GLU A 140 -24.95 -9.61 -11.17
N PHE A 141 -23.64 -9.37 -11.29
CA PHE A 141 -23.02 -8.89 -12.51
C PHE A 141 -23.24 -9.85 -13.69
N LYS A 142 -23.12 -11.17 -13.45
CA LYS A 142 -23.43 -12.20 -14.45
C LYS A 142 -24.91 -12.30 -14.77
N LEU A 143 -25.81 -12.05 -13.83
CA LEU A 143 -27.24 -11.99 -14.11
C LEU A 143 -27.56 -10.88 -15.12
N VAL A 144 -26.89 -9.72 -15.01
CA VAL A 144 -27.13 -8.57 -15.90
C VAL A 144 -26.40 -8.71 -17.24
N PHE A 145 -25.12 -9.13 -17.22
CA PHE A 145 -24.23 -9.10 -18.40
C PHE A 145 -23.80 -10.47 -18.92
N GLY A 146 -24.07 -11.54 -18.18
CA GLY A 146 -23.63 -12.91 -18.50
C GLY A 146 -24.49 -13.65 -19.52
N HIS A 147 -25.48 -12.97 -20.12
CA HIS A 147 -26.27 -13.53 -21.20
C HIS A 147 -25.38 -13.78 -22.43
N THR A 148 -24.85 -14.99 -22.53
CA THR A 148 -24.35 -15.54 -23.79
C THR A 148 -25.54 -16.06 -24.56
N ALA A 149 -25.66 -15.71 -25.83
CA ALA A 149 -26.32 -16.63 -26.76
C ALA A 149 -25.56 -17.96 -26.67
N ASP A 150 -26.17 -18.93 -25.98
CA ASP A 150 -25.86 -20.35 -26.01
C ASP A 150 -24.35 -20.69 -25.99
N GLN A 151 -23.74 -20.86 -24.80
CA GLN A 151 -22.38 -21.43 -24.61
C GLN A 151 -22.14 -22.72 -25.42
N THR A 152 -23.22 -23.40 -25.79
CA THR A 152 -23.24 -24.57 -26.65
C THR A 152 -22.79 -24.31 -28.09
N SER A 153 -22.85 -23.06 -28.57
CA SER A 153 -22.48 -22.68 -29.95
C SER A 153 -20.98 -22.48 -30.16
N ILE A 154 -20.24 -21.93 -29.18
CA ILE A 154 -18.78 -21.73 -29.27
C ILE A 154 -18.04 -23.07 -29.13
N SER A 155 -18.46 -23.93 -28.20
CA SER A 155 -17.87 -25.27 -28.05
C SER A 155 -18.18 -26.19 -29.24
N ARG A 156 -19.38 -26.09 -29.85
CA ARG A 156 -19.69 -26.81 -31.09
C ARG A 156 -18.80 -26.36 -32.25
N ASN A 157 -18.68 -25.04 -32.47
CA ASN A 157 -17.85 -24.51 -33.57
C ASN A 157 -16.37 -24.90 -33.45
N LEU A 158 -15.82 -24.92 -32.24
CA LEU A 158 -14.43 -25.34 -32.02
C LEU A 158 -14.25 -26.85 -32.22
N SER A 159 -15.22 -27.67 -31.81
CA SER A 159 -15.17 -29.12 -32.05
C SER A 159 -15.31 -29.47 -33.53
N ASP A 160 -16.17 -28.76 -34.25
CA ASP A 160 -16.40 -28.97 -35.67
C ASP A 160 -15.19 -28.53 -36.50
N GLN A 161 -14.54 -27.40 -36.17
CA GLN A 161 -13.30 -26.96 -36.82
C GLN A 161 -12.08 -27.86 -36.52
N LEU A 162 -12.03 -28.50 -35.35
CA LEU A 162 -10.96 -29.46 -35.02
C LEU A 162 -11.16 -30.83 -35.70
N LYS A 163 -12.40 -31.18 -36.06
CA LYS A 163 -12.70 -32.38 -36.85
C LYS A 163 -12.37 -32.17 -38.33
N GLU A 164 -12.68 -31.01 -38.89
CA GLU A 164 -12.44 -30.73 -40.32
C GLU A 164 -10.94 -30.62 -40.66
N LYS A 165 -10.11 -30.16 -39.71
CA LYS A 165 -8.64 -30.10 -39.87
C LYS A 165 -7.89 -31.43 -39.65
N ASN A 166 -8.58 -32.50 -39.25
CA ASN A 166 -7.97 -33.82 -38.97
C ASN A 166 -8.28 -34.87 -40.05
N ILE A 167 -8.94 -34.49 -41.15
CA ILE A 167 -9.31 -35.38 -42.26
C ILE A 167 -8.66 -34.91 -43.58
N THR A 168 -7.48 -34.30 -43.53
CA THR A 168 -6.63 -34.04 -44.71
C THR A 168 -5.19 -34.38 -44.37
#